data_AF-A0A268NUH7-F1
#
_entry.id   AF-A0A268NUH7-F1
#
_cell.length_a   1.000
_cell.length_b   1.000
_cell.length_c   1.000
_cell.angle_alpha   90.00
_cell.angle_beta   90.00
_cell.angle_gamma   90.00
#
_symmetry.space_group_name_H-M   'P 1'
#
loop_
_entity.id
_entity.type
_entity.pdbx_description
1 polymer ?
#
loop_
_entity_poly.entity_id
_entity_poly.type
_entity_poly.pdbx_seq_one_letter_code
_entity_poly.pdbx_strand_id
1 'polypeptide(L)' 'MNRLFAWRVLFALLTTIFALIGYFSHTYYLQPLATLFSGLMILTIGLSEFKKERPFLACFVFVLSGFCIYVGIFTFIS' A
#
# COMPACT_ATOMS: atom_id res chain seq x y z
N MET A 1 -10.42 -8.42 17.48
CA MET A 1 -10.66 -7.74 16.17
C MET A 1 -10.72 -6.24 16.45
N ASN A 2 -10.02 -5.28 15.82
CA ASN A 2 -9.47 -5.25 14.48
C ASN A 2 -8.69 -3.93 14.21
N ARG A 3 -7.87 -3.38 15.14
CA ARG A 3 -7.14 -2.09 14.90
C ARG A 3 -6.29 -2.10 13.62
N LEU A 4 -5.63 -3.23 13.32
CA LEU A 4 -4.87 -3.42 12.08
C LEU A 4 -5.76 -3.49 10.83
N PHE A 5 -6.97 -4.01 10.97
CA PHE A 5 -7.94 -4.09 9.89
C PHE A 5 -8.54 -2.71 9.58
N ALA A 6 -8.81 -1.90 10.60
CA ALA A 6 -9.27 -0.52 10.44
C ALA A 6 -8.24 0.33 9.67
N TRP A 7 -6.95 0.21 9.98
CA TRP A 7 -5.90 0.88 9.22
C TRP A 7 -5.79 0.37 7.78
N ARG A 8 -5.90 -0.94 7.53
CA ARG A 8 -5.95 -1.48 6.16
C ARG A 8 -7.09 -0.90 5.34
N VAL A 9 -8.29 -0.81 5.93
CA VAL A 9 -9.47 -0.25 5.26
C VAL A 9 -9.29 1.25 4.97
N LEU A 10 -8.73 2.00 5.91
CA LEU A 10 -8.39 3.41 5.70
C LEU A 10 -7.39 3.60 4.55
N PHE A 11 -6.28 2.84 4.55
CA PHE A 11 -5.29 2.91 3.48
C PHE A 11 -5.85 2.46 2.12
N ALA A 12 -6.71 1.45 2.09
CA ALA A 12 -7.39 1.01 0.88
C ALA A 12 -8.32 2.09 0.31
N LEU A 13 -9.10 2.74 1.18
CA LEU A 13 -9.99 3.85 0.80
C LEU A 13 -9.19 5.01 0.21
N LEU A 14 -8.12 5.44 0.88
CA LEU A 14 -7.24 6.49 0.36
C LEU A 14 -6.65 6.09 -1.00
N THR A 15 -6.10 4.88 -1.13
CA THR A 15 -5.52 4.37 -2.39
C THR A 15 -6.54 4.43 -3.52
N THR A 16 -7.78 4.01 -3.27
CA THR A 16 -8.85 3.95 -4.27
C THR A 16 -9.30 5.35 -4.68
N ILE A 17 -9.41 6.28 -3.72
CA ILE A 17 -9.73 7.69 -4.00
C ILE A 17 -8.63 8.33 -4.85
N PHE A 18 -7.35 8.15 -4.49
CA PHE A 18 -6.23 8.68 -5.26
C PHE A 18 -6.15 8.08 -6.67
N ALA A 19 -6.40 6.78 -6.81
CA ALA A 19 -6.46 6.11 -8.12
C ALA A 19 -7.62 6.63 -8.99
N LEU A 20 -8.80 6.84 -8.39
CA LEU A 20 -9.97 7.40 -9.09
C LEU A 20 -9.74 8.84 -9.53
N ILE A 21 -9.14 9.68 -8.69
CA ILE A 21 -8.80 11.06 -9.04
C ILE A 21 -7.76 11.10 -10.16
N GLY A 22 -6.75 10.23 -10.11
CA GLY A 22 -5.75 10.09 -11.18
C GLY A 22 -6.36 9.62 -12.50
N TYR A 23 -7.34 8.71 -12.45
CA TYR A 23 -8.08 8.25 -13.62
C TYR A 23 -8.95 9.37 -14.23
N PHE A 24 -9.71 10.10 -13.41
CA PHE A 24 -10.59 11.18 -13.87
C PHE A 24 -9.82 12.41 -14.35
N SER A 25 -8.69 12.74 -13.73
CA SER A 25 -7.94 13.96 -14.05
C SER A 25 -6.97 13.78 -15.23
N HIS A 26 -6.91 12.57 -15.83
CA HIS A 26 -5.93 12.17 -16.85
C HIS A 26 -4.46 12.51 -16.51
N THR A 27 -4.20 12.82 -15.25
CA THR A 27 -2.92 13.26 -14.72
C THR A 27 -2.46 12.18 -13.77
N TYR A 28 -1.48 11.43 -14.24
CA TYR A 28 -0.86 10.31 -13.52
C TYR A 28 -0.01 10.75 -12.32
N TYR A 29 -0.01 12.04 -12.00
CA TYR A 29 0.72 12.62 -10.88
C TYR A 29 0.32 12.03 -9.52
N LEU A 30 -0.93 11.56 -9.37
CA LEU A 30 -1.42 10.95 -8.13
C LEU A 30 -1.23 9.43 -8.05
N GLN A 31 -0.83 8.76 -9.14
CA GLN A 31 -0.50 7.33 -9.12
C GLN A 31 0.64 6.96 -8.17
N PRO A 32 1.78 7.68 -8.12
CA PRO A 32 2.84 7.36 -7.15
C PRO A 32 2.34 7.41 -5.70
N LEU A 33 1.44 8.34 -5.40
CA LEU A 33 0.80 8.45 -4.08
C LEU A 33 -0.10 7.24 -3.77
N ALA A 34 -0.89 6.79 -4.76
CA ALA A 34 -1.70 5.58 -4.64
C ALA A 34 -0.82 4.32 -4.44
N THR A 35 0.28 4.19 -5.18
CA THR A 35 1.22 3.06 -5.03
C THR A 35 1.90 3.07 -3.66
N LEU A 36 2.23 4.25 -3.11
CA LEU A 36 2.73 4.43 -1.75
C LEU A 36 1.73 3.93 -0.69
N PHE A 37 0.47 4.37 -0.79
CA PHE A 37 -0.59 3.96 0.13
C PHE A 37 -0.91 2.46 0.02
N SER A 38 -0.85 1.90 -1.19
CA SER A 38 -0.95 0.46 -1.41
C SER A 38 0.20 -0.30 -0.74
N GLY A 39 1.44 0.19 -0.84
CA GLY A 39 2.60 -0.37 -0.15
C GLY A 39 2.46 -0.38 1.38
N LEU A 40 1.91 0.69 1.97
CA LEU A 40 1.57 0.78 3.40
C LEU A 40 0.44 -0.19 3.81
N MET A 41 -0.56 -0.35 2.94
CA MET A 41 -1.62 -1.35 3.14
C MET A 41 -1.03 -2.75 3.14
N ILE A 42 -0.13 -3.07 2.20
CA ILE A 42 0.59 -4.35 2.08
C ILE A 42 1.45 -4.59 3.35
N LEU A 43 2.13 -3.57 3.87
CA LEU A 43 2.91 -3.66 5.12
C LEU A 43 2.05 -4.12 6.31
N THR A 44 0.86 -3.55 6.45
CA THR A 44 -0.08 -3.90 7.53
C THR A 44 -0.67 -5.30 7.35
N ILE A 45 -0.74 -5.83 6.11
CA ILE A 45 -1.01 -7.27 5.86
C ILE A 45 0.14 -8.11 6.39
N GLY A 46 1.38 -7.78 6.01
CA GLY A 46 2.58 -8.52 6.38
C GLY A 46 2.72 -8.65 7.89
N LEU A 47 2.56 -7.54 8.62
CA LEU A 47 2.54 -7.55 10.09
C LEU A 47 1.43 -8.42 10.68
N SER A 48 0.25 -8.43 10.07
CA SER A 48 -0.88 -9.23 10.55
C SER A 48 -0.71 -10.72 10.26
N GLU A 49 -0.05 -11.09 9.17
CA GLU A 49 0.28 -12.48 8.80
C GLU A 49 1.48 -13.01 9.59
N PHE A 50 2.43 -12.15 9.97
CA PHE A 50 3.51 -12.48 10.91
C PHE A 50 2.94 -12.94 12.26
N LYS A 51 1.81 -12.35 12.67
CA LYS A 51 1.08 -12.68 13.88
C LYS A 51 0.28 -14.00 13.79
N LYS A 52 0.11 -14.55 12.59
CA LYS A 52 -0.61 -15.81 12.30
C LYS A 52 0.33 -16.99 12.01
N GLU A 53 1.60 -16.90 12.42
CA GLU A 53 2.59 -17.98 12.27
C GLU A 53 2.88 -18.40 10.81
N ARG A 54 2.66 -17.49 9.84
CA ARG A 54 3.06 -17.66 8.44
C ARG A 54 4.23 -16.75 8.06
N PRO A 55 5.45 -17.03 8.56
CA PRO A 55 6.59 -16.12 8.44
C PRO A 55 7.05 -15.90 6.99
N PHE A 56 6.92 -16.93 6.13
CA PHE A 56 7.34 -16.86 4.74
C PHE A 56 6.48 -15.87 3.92
N LEU A 57 5.17 -15.91 4.16
CA LEU A 57 4.19 -15.05 3.50
C LEU A 57 4.33 -13.61 3.99
N ALA A 58 4.57 -13.43 5.29
CA ALA A 58 4.81 -12.13 5.88
C ALA A 58 6.09 -11.47 5.35
N CYS A 59 7.17 -12.23 5.19
CA CYS A 59 8.43 -11.73 4.62
C CYS A 59 8.27 -11.31 3.15
N PHE A 60 7.61 -12.15 2.35
CA PHE A 60 7.31 -11.83 0.94
C PHE A 60 6.48 -10.54 0.81
N VAL A 61 5.43 -10.41 1.63
CA VAL A 61 4.56 -9.23 1.68
C VAL A 61 5.31 -7.99 2.17
N PHE A 62 6.27 -8.14 3.09
CA PHE A 62 7.11 -7.04 3.56
C PHE A 62 8.05 -6.53 2.47
N VAL A 63 8.69 -7.44 1.72
CA VAL A 63 9.53 -7.08 0.56
C VAL A 63 8.68 -6.40 -0.53
N LEU A 64 7.49 -6.92 -0.80
CA LEU A 64 6.55 -6.33 -1.77
C LEU A 64 6.14 -4.91 -1.35
N SER A 65 5.86 -4.71 -0.06
CA SER A 65 5.56 -3.40 0.51
C SER A 65 6.70 -2.41 0.32
N GLY A 66 7.93 -2.82 0.64
CA GLY A 66 9.13 -2.01 0.43
C GLY A 66 9.32 -1.63 -1.03
N PHE A 67 9.07 -2.57 -1.95
CA PHE A 67 9.13 -2.30 -3.38
C PHE A 67 8.05 -1.30 -3.84
N CYS A 68 6.80 -1.44 -3.39
CA CYS A 68 5.74 -0.49 -3.70
C CYS A 68 6.05 0.93 -3.17
N ILE A 69 6.60 1.03 -1.96
CA ILE A 69 7.02 2.32 -1.38
C ILE A 69 8.17 2.92 -2.20
N TYR A 70 9.16 2.11 -2.56
CA TYR A 70 10.29 2.54 -3.38
C TYR A 70 9.84 3.05 -4.74
N VAL A 71 9.01 2.29 -5.46
CA VAL A 71 8.45 2.70 -6.75
C VAL A 71 7.59 3.96 -6.62
N GLY A 72 6.75 4.05 -5.57
CA GLY A 72 5.94 5.24 -5.34
C GLY A 72 6.78 6.50 -5.10
N ILE A 73 7.87 6.40 -4.33
CA ILE A 73 8.80 7.52 -4.11
C ILE A 73 9.58 7.86 -5.38
N PHE A 74 10.10 6.85 -6.06
CA PHE A 74 10.89 7.03 -7.28
C PHE A 74 10.06 7.71 -8.38
N THR A 75 8.84 7.26 -8.62
CA THR A 75 7.91 7.84 -9.61
C THR A 75 7.38 9.21 -9.18
N PHE A 76 7.43 9.58 -7.90
CA PHE A 76 7.09 10.93 -7.44
C PHE A 76 8.26 11.92 -7.65
N ILE A 77 9.49 11.43 -7.56
CA ILE A 77 10.72 12.23 -7.70
C ILE A 77 11.16 12.37 -9.16
N SER A 78 10.92 11.35 -9.99
CA SER A 78 11.25 11.33 -11.43
C SER A 78 10.17 11.95 -12.29
#